data_AF-K9G7L2-F1
#
_entry.id   AF-K9G7L2-F1
#
_cell.length_a   1.000
_cell.length_b   1.000
_cell.length_c   1.000
_cell.angle_alpha   90.00
_cell.angle_beta   90.00
_cell.angle_gamma   90.00
#
_symmetry.space_group_name_H-M   'P 1'
#
loop_
_entity.id
_entity.type
_entity.pdbx_description
1 polymer ?
#
loop_
_entity_poly.entity_id
_entity_poly.type
_entity_poly.pdbx_seq_one_letter_code
_entity_poly.pdbx_strand_id
1 'polypeptide(L)'
;MRYRNWDVLLFPEGSKVPIQEFKTQCFVTKDKDSPCLHSAIFLGHHAHHPEPGLFNQLPVLTTFIPSMPKDSPFQVSVHSWEKPRPSVQIESNMEPEDVLLFEVRIFIDGIFAA
;
A
#
# COMPACT_ATOMS: atom_id res chain seq x y z
N MET A 1 11.72 -3.49 -0.73
CA MET A 1 10.76 -4.36 -0.04
C MET A 1 9.82 -4.92 -1.09
N ARG A 2 9.39 -6.18 -1.01
CA ARG A 2 8.54 -6.80 -2.05
C ARG A 2 7.27 -7.41 -1.46
N TYR A 3 6.14 -7.16 -2.10
CA TYR A 3 4.87 -7.86 -1.87
C TYR A 3 4.23 -8.23 -3.21
N ARG A 4 4.16 -9.53 -3.53
CA ARG A 4 3.70 -10.01 -4.85
C ARG A 4 4.45 -9.29 -5.99
N ASN A 5 3.73 -8.66 -6.90
CA ASN A 5 4.27 -7.88 -8.03
C ASN A 5 4.58 -6.42 -7.68
N TRP A 6 4.49 -6.05 -6.40
CA TRP A 6 4.82 -4.71 -5.93
C TRP A 6 6.20 -4.67 -5.29
N ASP A 7 7.01 -3.71 -5.70
CA ASP A 7 8.25 -3.32 -5.03
C ASP A 7 8.14 -1.90 -4.48
N VAL A 8 8.66 -1.72 -3.27
CA VAL A 8 8.92 -0.42 -2.67
C VAL A 8 10.42 -0.28 -2.54
N LEU A 9 11.00 0.74 -3.16
CA LEU A 9 12.43 0.99 -3.19
C LEU A 9 12.71 2.39 -2.66
N LEU A 10 13.74 2.54 -1.84
CA LEU A 10 14.21 3.83 -1.33
C LEU A 10 15.49 4.22 -2.07
N PHE A 11 15.61 5.48 -2.45
CA PHE A 11 16.79 6.03 -3.11
C PHE A 11 17.28 7.26 -2.33
N PRO A 12 18.57 7.38 -2.00
CA PRO A 12 19.10 8.65 -1.50
C PRO A 12 18.84 9.77 -2.52
N GLU A 13 18.71 11.01 -2.06
CA GLU A 13 18.53 12.14 -2.98
C GLU A 13 19.61 12.17 -4.07
N GLY A 14 19.17 12.25 -5.33
CA GLY A 14 20.05 12.27 -6.50
C GLY A 14 20.67 10.93 -6.90
N SER A 15 20.46 9.85 -6.15
CA SER A 15 20.98 8.51 -6.47
C SER A 15 19.98 7.69 -7.29
N LYS A 16 20.50 6.90 -8.24
CA LYS A 16 19.74 5.87 -8.96
C LYS A 16 19.91 4.47 -8.38
N VAL A 17 20.75 4.33 -7.35
CA VAL A 17 21.01 3.06 -6.69
C VAL A 17 20.12 3.00 -5.44
N PRO A 18 19.28 1.95 -5.30
CA PRO A 18 18.40 1.83 -4.15
C PRO A 18 19.21 1.54 -2.88
N ILE A 19 18.71 2.00 -1.74
CA ILE A 19 19.30 1.77 -0.42
C ILE A 19 19.13 0.30 -0.05
N GLN A 20 20.15 -0.27 0.57
CA GLN A 20 20.06 -1.62 1.12
C GLN A 20 19.11 -1.66 2.32
N GLU A 21 18.16 -2.57 2.25
CA GLU A 21 17.15 -2.80 3.27
C GLU A 21 17.53 -3.93 4.22
N PHE A 22 17.14 -3.79 5.49
CA PHE A 22 17.39 -4.80 6.52
C PHE A 22 16.12 -5.12 7.29
N LYS A 23 16.04 -6.34 7.83
CA LYS A 23 14.89 -6.81 8.62
C LYS A 23 13.53 -6.59 7.93
N THR A 24 13.50 -6.75 6.61
CA THR A 24 12.26 -6.59 5.84
C THR A 24 11.25 -7.67 6.25
N GLN A 25 10.05 -7.25 6.64
CA GLN A 25 8.96 -8.12 7.07
C GLN A 25 7.67 -7.74 6.37
N CYS A 26 6.78 -8.73 6.23
CA CYS A 26 5.42 -8.56 5.74
C CYS A 26 4.47 -9.18 6.74
N PHE A 27 3.47 -8.44 7.17
CA PHE A 27 2.39 -8.95 8.01
C PHE A 27 1.06 -8.40 7.54
N VAL A 28 -0.03 -9.00 8.01
CA VAL A 28 -1.39 -8.55 7.68
C VAL A 28 -1.98 -7.90 8.92
N THR A 29 -2.44 -6.66 8.79
CA THR A 29 -3.15 -5.94 9.85
C THR A 29 -4.61 -5.75 9.49
N LYS A 30 -5.41 -5.45 10.50
CA LYS A 30 -6.75 -4.91 10.28
C LYS A 30 -6.64 -3.40 10.12
N ASP A 31 -6.94 -2.92 8.93
CA ASP A 31 -6.98 -1.51 8.63
C ASP A 31 -8.29 -0.91 9.12
N LYS A 32 -8.22 0.05 10.04
CA LYS A 32 -9.41 0.73 10.59
C LYS A 32 -9.56 2.15 10.08
N ASP A 33 -8.51 2.69 9.49
CA ASP A 33 -8.35 4.14 9.30
C ASP A 33 -8.13 4.52 7.83
N SER A 34 -8.22 3.57 6.89
CA SER A 34 -8.14 3.92 5.47
C SER A 34 -9.33 4.80 5.06
N PRO A 35 -9.07 6.00 4.49
CA PRO A 35 -10.09 6.82 3.86
C PRO A 35 -10.82 6.10 2.73
N CYS A 36 -10.11 5.20 2.03
CA CYS A 36 -10.66 4.38 0.95
C CYS A 36 -11.62 3.29 1.44
N LEU A 37 -11.44 2.80 2.67
CA LEU A 37 -12.39 1.90 3.34
C LEU A 37 -13.67 2.62 3.78
N HIS A 38 -13.56 3.88 4.21
CA HIS A 38 -14.74 4.71 4.54
C HIS A 38 -15.47 5.21 3.29
N SER A 39 -14.72 5.37 2.20
CA SER A 39 -15.24 5.75 0.89
C SER A 39 -15.53 4.52 0.02
N ALA A 40 -15.64 3.32 0.61
CA ALA A 40 -15.72 2.05 -0.11
C ALA A 40 -16.79 2.08 -1.21
N ILE A 41 -16.34 2.41 -2.42
CA ILE A 41 -16.23 1.50 -3.56
C ILE A 41 -17.54 0.76 -3.81
N PHE A 42 -18.55 1.55 -4.19
CA PHE A 42 -19.57 1.22 -5.19
C PHE A 42 -20.09 2.58 -5.68
N LEU A 43 -19.49 3.14 -6.72
CA LEU A 43 -20.03 4.35 -7.38
C LEU A 43 -21.16 3.99 -8.36
N GLY A 44 -21.76 2.80 -8.22
CA GLY A 44 -23.02 2.41 -8.84
C GLY A 44 -24.22 2.84 -8.00
N HIS A 45 -25.39 2.95 -8.64
CA HIS A 45 -26.65 3.36 -8.00
C HIS A 45 -27.16 2.39 -6.90
N HIS A 46 -26.45 1.30 -6.64
CA HIS A 46 -26.75 0.25 -5.65
C HIS A 46 -25.57 -0.02 -4.70
N ALA A 47 -24.93 1.02 -4.19
CA ALA A 47 -23.81 0.88 -3.27
C ALA A 47 -24.15 0.08 -2.02
N HIS A 48 -23.78 -1.21 -2.01
CA HIS A 48 -23.83 -2.03 -0.82
C HIS A 48 -22.66 -1.64 0.06
N HIS A 49 -22.92 -0.98 1.18
CA HIS A 49 -21.89 -0.72 2.18
C HIS A 49 -21.28 -2.07 2.58
N PRO A 50 -20.00 -2.35 2.28
CA PRO A 50 -19.42 -3.63 2.64
C PRO A 50 -19.46 -3.75 4.17
N GLU A 51 -19.90 -4.92 4.66
CA GLU A 51 -19.91 -5.23 6.09
C GLU A 51 -18.50 -4.93 6.67
N PRO A 52 -18.40 -4.05 7.68
CA PRO A 52 -17.12 -3.60 8.22
C PRO A 52 -16.41 -4.75 8.94
N GLY A 53 -15.61 -5.52 8.19
CA GLY A 53 -14.86 -6.64 8.75
C GLY A 53 -14.19 -7.56 7.73
N LEU A 54 -14.75 -7.72 6.52
CA LEU A 54 -14.21 -8.68 5.54
C LEU A 54 -13.10 -8.09 4.66
N PHE A 55 -13.13 -6.78 4.39
CA PHE A 55 -12.21 -6.11 3.46
C PHE A 55 -11.03 -5.39 4.14
N ASN A 56 -10.95 -5.43 5.47
CA ASN A 56 -9.97 -4.63 6.22
C ASN A 56 -8.63 -5.34 6.40
N GLN A 57 -8.31 -6.39 5.64
CA GLN A 57 -7.00 -7.04 5.73
C GLN A 57 -5.99 -6.33 4.83
N LEU A 58 -5.06 -5.60 5.44
CA LEU A 58 -4.05 -4.82 4.74
C LEU A 58 -2.67 -5.47 4.91
N PRO A 59 -1.97 -5.84 3.81
CA PRO A 59 -0.56 -6.20 3.88
C PRO A 59 0.27 -4.97 4.24
N VAL A 60 1.06 -5.08 5.31
CA VAL A 60 1.99 -4.06 5.78
C VAL A 60 3.41 -4.58 5.60
N LEU A 61 4.20 -3.84 4.84
CA LEU A 61 5.63 -4.04 4.68
C LEU A 61 6.39 -3.12 5.62
N THR A 62 7.37 -3.66 6.33
CA THR A 62 8.28 -2.88 7.18
C THR A 62 9.71 -3.22 6.83
N THR A 63 10.60 -2.24 6.89
CA THR A 63 12.04 -2.42 6.75
C THR A 63 12.79 -1.45 7.66
N PHE A 64 14.06 -1.71 7.87
CA PHE A 64 14.97 -0.85 8.61
C PHE A 64 16.13 -0.42 7.72
N ILE A 65 16.41 0.88 7.69
CA ILE A 65 17.49 1.51 6.91
C ILE A 65 18.53 2.11 7.87
N PRO A 66 19.61 1.40 8.20
CA PRO A 66 20.65 1.90 9.10
C PRO A 66 21.65 2.83 8.41
N SER A 67 21.72 2.81 7.08
CA SER A 67 22.81 3.42 6.31
C SER A 67 22.61 4.92 6.02
N MET A 68 21.56 5.53 6.54
CA MET A 68 21.18 6.91 6.22
C MET A 68 21.24 7.79 7.47
N PRO A 69 21.94 8.94 7.43
CA PRO A 69 21.92 9.89 8.52
C PRO A 69 20.50 10.42 8.78
N LYS A 70 20.24 10.81 10.02
CA LYS A 70 18.97 11.46 10.40
C LYS A 70 18.70 12.68 9.50
N ASP A 71 17.43 12.87 9.13
CA ASP A 71 16.93 14.00 8.35
C ASP A 71 17.50 14.08 6.92
N SER A 72 18.16 13.02 6.44
CA SER A 72 18.65 12.96 5.06
C SER A 72 17.47 12.78 4.10
N PRO A 73 17.43 13.52 2.98
CA PRO A 73 16.40 13.38 1.97
C PRO A 73 16.57 12.08 1.19
N PHE A 74 15.43 11.47 0.85
CA PHE A 74 15.34 10.28 0.04
C PHE A 74 14.03 10.25 -0.74
N GLN A 75 14.00 9.46 -1.80
CA GLN A 75 12.82 9.20 -2.60
C GLN A 75 12.31 7.79 -2.30
N VAL A 76 11.01 7.66 -2.10
CA VAL A 76 10.31 6.37 -2.13
C VAL A 76 9.73 6.16 -3.51
N SER A 77 10.02 5.02 -4.12
CA SER A 77 9.41 4.58 -5.37
C SER A 77 8.56 3.35 -5.08
N VAL A 78 7.29 3.40 -5.50
CA VAL A 78 6.37 2.27 -5.42
C VAL A 78 6.07 1.82 -6.84
N HIS A 79 6.39 0.57 -7.15
CA HIS A 79 6.29 0.03 -8.50
C HIS A 79 5.48 -1.27 -8.50
N SER A 80 4.51 -1.36 -9.41
CA SER A 80 3.89 -2.64 -9.77
C SER A 80 4.47 -3.11 -11.09
N TRP A 81 5.06 -4.30 -11.11
CA TRP A 81 5.65 -4.90 -12.30
C TRP A 81 4.61 -5.39 -13.32
N GLU A 82 3.36 -5.52 -12.88
CA GLU A 82 2.22 -5.90 -13.72
C GLU A 82 1.06 -4.94 -13.50
N LYS A 83 0.05 -4.96 -14.39
CA LYS A 83 -1.19 -4.22 -14.17
C LYS A 83 -1.83 -4.70 -12.86
N PRO A 84 -2.00 -3.83 -11.85
CA PRO A 84 -2.62 -4.21 -10.59
C PRO A 84 -4.00 -4.83 -10.79
N ARG A 85 -4.29 -5.88 -10.03
CA ARG A 85 -5.58 -6.58 -10.04
C ARG A 85 -6.23 -6.54 -8.66
N PRO A 86 -7.56 -6.48 -8.59
CA PRO A 86 -8.27 -6.60 -7.32
C PRO A 86 -7.95 -7.96 -6.66
N SER A 87 -8.13 -8.04 -5.35
CA SER A 87 -8.13 -9.34 -4.68
C SER A 87 -9.36 -10.14 -5.13
N VAL A 88 -9.30 -11.47 -5.04
CA VAL A 88 -10.45 -12.35 -5.39
C VAL A 88 -11.71 -11.93 -4.63
N GLN A 89 -11.55 -11.51 -3.37
CA GLN A 89 -12.66 -11.04 -2.55
C GLN A 89 -13.26 -9.72 -3.04
N ILE A 90 -12.44 -8.79 -3.53
CA ILE A 90 -12.94 -7.54 -4.12
C ILE A 90 -13.59 -7.86 -5.47
N GLU A 91 -12.90 -8.61 -6.32
CA GLU A 91 -13.36 -8.97 -7.66
C GLU A 91 -14.72 -9.67 -7.66
N SER A 92 -14.96 -10.57 -6.70
CA SER A 92 -16.24 -11.29 -6.58
C SER A 92 -17.43 -10.39 -6.23
N ASN A 93 -17.17 -9.17 -5.76
CA ASN A 93 -18.20 -8.20 -5.38
C ASN A 93 -18.22 -6.98 -6.31
N MET A 94 -17.38 -6.92 -7.34
CA MET A 94 -17.36 -5.77 -8.26
C MET A 94 -18.44 -5.90 -9.34
N GLU A 95 -19.16 -4.81 -9.58
CA GLU A 95 -20.05 -4.62 -10.72
C GLU A 95 -19.29 -4.02 -11.93
N PRO A 96 -19.80 -4.18 -13.16
CA PRO A 96 -19.11 -3.70 -14.37
C PRO A 96 -18.79 -2.20 -14.40
N GLU A 97 -19.60 -1.37 -13.74
CA GLU A 97 -19.39 0.07 -13.61
C GLU A 97 -18.43 0.49 -12.49
N ASP A 98 -18.00 -0.44 -11.64
CA ASP A 98 -17.18 -0.11 -10.49
C ASP A 98 -15.76 0.32 -10.90
N VAL A 99 -15.27 1.34 -10.20
CA VAL A 99 -13.91 1.84 -10.36
C VAL A 99 -13.03 1.28 -9.25
N LEU A 100 -11.92 0.66 -9.65
CA LEU A 100 -10.94 0.12 -8.71
C LEU A 100 -9.91 1.18 -8.33
N LEU A 101 -9.76 1.43 -7.02
CA LEU A 101 -8.72 2.28 -6.45
C LEU A 101 -7.71 1.41 -5.70
N PHE A 102 -6.42 1.68 -5.92
CA PHE A 102 -5.33 1.10 -5.13
C PHE A 102 -4.73 2.18 -4.25
N GLU A 103 -4.66 1.91 -2.95
CA GLU A 103 -4.07 2.81 -1.95
C GLU A 103 -2.76 2.22 -1.44
N VAL A 104 -1.77 3.09 -1.26
CA VAL A 104 -0.53 2.80 -0.55
C VAL A 104 -0.33 3.91 0.46
N ARG A 105 -0.03 3.54 1.71
CA ARG A 105 0.30 4.49 2.78
C ARG A 105 1.72 4.27 3.25
N ILE A 106 2.48 5.35 3.35
CA ILE A 106 3.88 5.35 3.71
C ILE A 106 4.03 5.98 5.09
N PHE A 107 4.68 5.25 5.98
CA PHE A 107 5.04 5.72 7.31
C PHE A 107 6.57 5.70 7.46
N ILE A 108 7.15 6.83 7.85
CA ILE A 108 8.59 6.99 8.10
C ILE A 108 8.75 7.19 9.59
N ASP A 109 9.52 6.32 10.25
CA ASP A 109 9.72 6.34 11.72
C ASP A 109 8.40 6.40 12.52
N GLY A 110 7.34 5.77 11.99
CA GLY A 110 6.01 5.74 12.59
C GLY A 110 5.12 6.95 12.27
N ILE A 111 5.61 7.93 11.50
CA ILE A 111 4.87 9.14 11.11
C ILE A 111 4.35 8.97 9.68
N PHE A 112 3.05 9.25 9.47
CA PHE A 112 2.44 9.24 8.15
C PHE A 112 3.09 10.28 7.23
N ALA A 113 3.48 9.85 6.03
CA ALA A 113 4.19 10.68 5.06
C ALA A 113 3.40 10.89 3.76
N ALA A 114 2.72 9.85 3.26
CA ALA A 114 1.92 9.87 2.03
C ALA A 114 0.90 8.74 2.00
#